data_AF-A0A932VDP7-F1
#
_entry.id   AF-A0A932VDP7-F1
#
_cell.length_a   1.000
_cell.length_b   1.000
_cell.length_c   1.000
_cell.angle_alpha   90.00
_cell.angle_beta   90.00
_cell.angle_gamma   90.00
#
_symmetry.space_group_name_H-M   'P 1'
#
loop_
_entity.id
_entity.type
_entity.pdbx_description
1 polymer ?
#
loop_
_entity_poly.entity_id
_entity_poly.type
_entity_poly.pdbx_seq_one_letter_code
_entity_poly.pdbx_strand_id
1 'polypeptide(L)' 'MKPAIPAVLPQLPAAANTRRDLAKWLVDPRNPLTSRVTVNRIWQAYFGKGIVETENDFGKQGARPSHPEL' A
#
# COMPACT_ATOMS: atom_id res chain seq x y z
N MET A 1 4.44 -16.30 -17.52
CA MET A 1 4.14 -14.84 -17.48
C MET A 1 5.41 -14.10 -17.09
N LYS A 2 5.72 -12.95 -17.71
CA LYS A 2 6.78 -12.06 -17.21
C LYS A 2 6.26 -11.35 -15.96
N PRO A 3 7.02 -11.31 -14.85
CA PRO A 3 6.61 -10.54 -13.68
C PRO A 3 6.58 -9.05 -14.05
N ALA A 4 5.53 -8.35 -13.62
CA ALA A 4 5.34 -6.93 -13.87
C ALA A 4 4.87 -6.23 -12.59
N ILE A 5 5.20 -4.95 -12.48
CA ILE A 5 4.77 -4.11 -11.36
C ILE A 5 3.33 -3.70 -11.61
N PRO A 6 2.41 -3.88 -10.63
CA PRO A 6 1.04 -3.41 -10.75
C PRO A 6 0.97 -1.94 -11.16
N ALA A 7 0.07 -1.59 -12.07
CA ALA A 7 -0.05 -0.23 -12.61
C ALA A 7 -0.35 0.85 -11.56
N VAL A 8 -0.90 0.44 -10.40
CA VAL A 8 -1.18 1.33 -9.26
C VAL A 8 0.08 1.71 -8.47
N LEU A 9 1.18 0.98 -8.64
CA LEU A 9 2.45 1.24 -7.96
C LEU A 9 3.39 2.04 -8.86
N PRO A 10 4.28 2.86 -8.28
CA PRO A 10 5.33 3.51 -9.07
C PRO A 10 6.17 2.43 -9.77
N GLN A 11 6.63 2.72 -10.99
CA GLN A 11 7.52 1.80 -11.69
C GLN A 11 8.90 1.81 -11.04
N LEU A 12 9.51 0.64 -10.87
CA LEU A 12 10.90 0.55 -10.43
C LEU A 12 11.80 1.07 -11.56
N PRO A 13 12.77 1.95 -11.25
CA PRO A 13 13.82 2.29 -12.19
C PRO A 13 14.55 1.02 -12.65
N ALA A 14 14.93 0.94 -13.93
CA ALA A 14 15.61 -0.22 -14.50
C ALA A 14 16.93 -0.60 -13.78
N ALA A 15 17.53 0.34 -13.03
CA ALA A 15 18.75 0.14 -12.27
C ALA A 15 18.54 -0.13 -10.76
N ALA A 16 17.30 -0.27 -10.29
CA ALA A 16 16.99 -0.49 -8.88
C ALA A 16 17.30 -1.94 -8.44
N ASN A 17 18.57 -2.22 -8.19
CA ASN A 17 19.08 -3.56 -7.88
C ASN A 17 19.53 -3.73 -6.43
N THR A 18 19.42 -2.69 -5.60
CA THR A 18 19.85 -2.73 -4.20
C THR A 18 18.67 -2.71 -3.23
N ARG A 19 18.89 -3.20 -2.00
CA ARG A 19 17.90 -3.10 -0.91
C ARG A 19 17.54 -1.64 -0.59
N ARG A 20 18.50 -0.72 -0.78
CA ARG A 20 18.28 0.72 -0.59
C ARG A 20 17.32 1.28 -1.63
N ASP A 21 17.45 0.86 -2.89
CA ASP A 21 16.53 1.28 -3.95
C ASP A 21 15.13 0.75 -3.72
N LEU A 22 15.02 -0.52 -3.28
CA LEU A 22 13.75 -1.11 -2.87
C LEU A 22 13.11 -0.32 -1.71
N ALA A 23 13.88 0.02 -0.68
CA ALA A 23 13.37 0.79 0.45
C ALA A 23 12.85 2.16 0.03
N LYS A 24 13.60 2.87 -0.83
CA LYS A 24 13.18 4.17 -1.39
C LYS A 24 11.91 4.04 -2.22
N TRP A 25 11.82 3.01 -3.07
CA TRP A 25 10.64 2.74 -3.89
C TRP A 25 9.41 2.39 -3.04
N LEU A 26 9.60 1.63 -1.97
CA LEU A 26 8.52 1.21 -1.07
C LEU A 26 7.87 2.40 -0.35
N VAL A 27 8.66 3.38 0.08
CA VAL A 27 8.19 4.60 0.78
C VAL A 27 8.05 5.81 -0.14
N ASP A 28 8.13 5.61 -1.45
CA ASP A 28 7.96 6.69 -2.44
C ASP A 28 6.57 7.32 -2.27
N PRO A 29 6.42 8.65 -2.22
CA PRO A 29 5.12 9.31 -2.07
C PRO A 29 4.11 8.96 -3.18
N ARG A 30 4.59 8.49 -4.34
CA ARG A 30 3.76 8.00 -5.45
C ARG A 30 3.24 6.58 -5.22
N ASN A 31 3.73 5.86 -4.20
CA ASN A 31 3.15 4.60 -3.78
C ASN A 31 1.90 4.88 -2.93
N PRO A 32 0.68 4.62 -3.44
CA PRO A 32 -0.53 4.97 -2.72
C PRO A 32 -0.80 4.04 -1.53
N LEU A 33 -0.14 2.88 -1.42
CA LEU A 33 -0.50 1.86 -0.44
C LEU A 33 0.22 2.05 0.89
N THR A 34 1.50 2.38 0.90
CA THR A 34 2.33 2.37 2.11
C THR A 34 1.76 3.25 3.22
N SER A 35 1.40 4.49 2.88
CA SER A 35 0.79 5.43 3.83
C SER A 35 -0.61 4.96 4.26
N ARG A 36 -1.44 4.51 3.32
CA ARG A 36 -2.83 4.07 3.60
C ARG A 36 -2.88 2.87 4.53
N VAL A 37 -2.05 1.85 4.25
CA VAL A 37 -1.96 0.64 5.09
C VAL A 37 -1.45 1.00 6.48
N THR A 38 -0.40 1.82 6.58
CA THR A 38 0.17 2.24 7.87
C THR A 38 -0.85 3.00 8.71
N VAL A 39 -1.54 3.97 8.12
CA VAL A 39 -2.59 4.75 8.80
C VAL A 39 -3.74 3.85 9.23
N ASN A 40 -4.18 2.91 8.38
CA ASN A 40 -5.23 1.97 8.74
C ASN A 40 -4.86 1.09 9.94
N ARG A 41 -3.61 0.62 10.00
CA ARG A 41 -3.09 -0.15 11.14
C ARG A 41 -3.09 0.65 12.42
N ILE A 42 -2.59 1.87 12.36
CA ILE A 42 -2.58 2.79 13.50
C ILE A 42 -4.03 3.02 13.98
N TRP A 43 -4.95 3.32 13.06
CA TRP A 43 -6.37 3.51 13.37
C TRP A 43 -6.98 2.27 14.04
N GLN A 44 -6.78 1.09 13.45
CA GLN A 44 -7.27 -0.18 13.99
C GLN A 44 -6.70 -0.46 15.39
N ALA A 45 -5.43 -0.13 15.64
CA ALA A 45 -4.81 -0.31 16.96
C ALA A 45 -5.48 0.54 18.05
N TYR A 46 -5.98 1.74 17.70
CA TYR A 46 -6.67 2.63 18.64
C TYR A 46 -8.18 2.34 18.77
N PHE A 47 -8.84 1.95 17.67
CA PHE A 47 -10.31 1.87 17.61
C PHE A 47 -10.86 0.45 17.47
N GLY A 48 -10.00 -0.56 17.40
CA GLY A 48 -10.38 -1.97 17.26
C GLY A 48 -10.82 -2.39 15.85
N LYS A 49 -11.22 -1.45 14.99
CA LYS A 49 -11.60 -1.68 13.59
C LYS A 49 -10.94 -0.67 12.66
N GLY A 50 -10.30 -1.15 11.59
CA GLY A 50 -9.69 -0.32 10.55
C GLY A 50 -10.72 0.41 9.68
N ILE A 51 -10.26 1.47 9.01
CA ILE A 51 -11.03 2.17 7.97
C ILE A 51 -11.36 1.20 6.83
N VAL A 52 -10.40 0.38 6.46
CA VAL A 52 -10.54 -0.86 5.70
C VAL A 52 -10.39 -2.02 6.70
N GLU A 53 -11.42 -2.86 6.80
CA GLU A 53 -11.49 -3.93 7.79
C GLU A 53 -10.48 -5.05 7.51
N THR A 54 -10.18 -5.32 6.25
CA THR A 54 -9.16 -6.28 5.82
C THR A 54 -7.78 -5.63 5.84
N GLU A 55 -7.16 -5.59 7.02
CA GLU A 55 -5.87 -4.92 7.24
C GLU A 55 -4.76 -5.33 6.24
N ASN A 56 -4.77 -6.57 5.76
CA ASN A 56 -3.74 -7.10 4.87
C ASN A 56 -4.16 -7.15 3.39
N ASP A 57 -5.35 -6.64 3.05
CA ASP A 57 -5.83 -6.62 1.68
C ASP A 57 -6.52 -5.28 1.36
N PHE A 58 -5.80 -4.48 0.58
CA PHE A 58 -6.26 -3.20 0.03
C PHE A 58 -6.55 -3.32 -1.48
N GLY A 59 -6.56 -4.55 -2.00
CA GLY A 59 -6.82 -4.88 -3.39
C GLY A 59 -8.27 -5.29 -3.63
N LYS A 60 -8.49 -6.09 -4.67
CA LYS A 60 -9.84 -6.50 -5.10
C LYS A 60 -10.56 -7.42 -4.10
N GLN A 61 -9.80 -8.09 -3.25
CA GLN A 61 -10.31 -9.03 -2.25
C GLN A 61 -10.50 -8.36 -0.88
N GLY A 62 -10.04 -7.10 -0.72
CA GLY A 62 -10.25 -6.30 0.46
C GLY A 62 -11.67 -5.75 0.61
N ALA A 63 -12.05 -5.49 1.86
CA ALA A 63 -13.25 -4.74 2.17
C ALA A 63 -13.13 -3.31 1.61
N ARG A 64 -14.26 -2.71 1.22
CA ARG A 64 -14.27 -1.30 0.84
C ARG A 64 -13.99 -0.43 2.08
N PRO A 65 -13.35 0.74 1.89
CA PRO A 65 -13.25 1.71 2.98
C PRO A 65 -14.63 2.07 3.51
N SER A 66 -14.74 2.23 4.82
CA SER A 66 -15.97 2.71 5.48
C SER A 66 -16.42 4.09 5.01
N HIS A 67 -15.47 4.94 4.62
CA HIS A 67 -15.69 6.30 4.12
C HIS A 67 -14.89 6.49 2.81
N PRO A 68 -15.47 6.15 1.64
CA PRO A 68 -14.73 6.12 0.36
C PRO A 68 -14.28 7.49 -0.16
N GLU A 69 -14.93 8.56 0.29
CA GLU A 69 -14.74 9.93 -0.19
C GLU A 69 -13.61 10.69 0.55
N LEU A 70 -13.05 10.08 1.60
CA LEU A 70 -11.92 10.61 2.39
C LEU A 70 -10.59 10.04 1.88
#